data_AF-A0A957YZQ0-F1
#
_entry.id   AF-A0A957YZQ0-F1
#
_cell.length_a   1.000
_cell.length_b   1.000
_cell.length_c   1.000
_cell.angle_alpha   90.00
_cell.angle_beta   90.00
_cell.angle_gamma   90.00
#
_symmetry.space_group_name_H-M   'P 1'
#
loop_
_entity.id
_entity.type
_entity.pdbx_description
1 polymer ?
#
loop_
_entity_poly.entity_id
_entity_poly.type
_entity_poly.pdbx_seq_one_letter_code
_entity_poly.pdbx_strand_id
1 'polypeptide(L)'
;KPNVTAILGMNSALRPASFDLRRTGPHFVVTGPPLSGKTTTLYTWIISMARRYPPTQVMFVLIDLQARFADYGGNQNLQALPHTVAYITDAEELPGLTQQLDNECQVLSTASNNRKIYIVVDNFDDLGEELLSSRDNDVRDAGNALVRIARRMGPNGVHFVTAGSFATTSDLGRIVRASNFGIGLRTGDSLNALNVNTVPANIRDREFNIGRGFVARSGQIAMLQVATPYQDDGHIDVDESIEEAETRAVAALDQWVSEINTQWQAYPAATWSAPVEVESEEAGEGAATSKLVQSESKEIRQLKTLLQKAMRWELTVIQNGHAPTENGAVDESSANGNGSTDEFGSEFDGEPPTPFDPTPTVTLAWLGMTPAEQNNENKLFRLCQSALIKRLQAENYPDPEL
;
A
#
# COMPACT_ATOMS: atom_id res chain seq x y z
N LYS A 1 -12.84 11.72 -11.67
CA LYS A 1 -11.68 10.94 -12.18
C LYS A 1 -12.03 9.44 -12.03
N PRO A 2 -11.86 8.58 -13.04
CA PRO A 2 -12.29 7.18 -12.98
C PRO A 2 -11.53 6.40 -11.91
N ASN A 3 -12.23 5.56 -11.14
CA ASN A 3 -11.60 4.78 -10.07
C ASN A 3 -10.89 3.56 -10.67
N VAL A 4 -9.60 3.43 -10.37
CA VAL A 4 -8.78 2.31 -10.79
C VAL A 4 -8.66 1.36 -9.61
N THR A 5 -8.90 0.08 -9.85
CA THR A 5 -9.02 -0.91 -8.77
C THR A 5 -8.32 -2.20 -9.17
N ALA A 6 -7.43 -2.68 -8.30
CA ALA A 6 -6.80 -3.99 -8.43
C ALA A 6 -7.69 -5.06 -7.80
N ILE A 7 -7.81 -6.22 -8.45
CA ILE A 7 -8.46 -7.42 -7.90
C ILE A 7 -7.35 -8.42 -7.58
N LEU A 8 -7.17 -8.75 -6.29
CA LEU A 8 -6.05 -9.60 -5.86
C LEU A 8 -6.46 -11.01 -5.49
N GLY A 9 -7.75 -11.32 -5.35
CA GLY A 9 -8.17 -12.65 -4.90
C GLY A 9 -9.59 -12.67 -4.36
N MET A 10 -9.84 -13.50 -3.34
CA MET A 10 -11.15 -13.68 -2.72
C MET A 10 -11.12 -13.39 -1.23
N ASN A 11 -12.12 -12.67 -0.73
CA ASN A 11 -12.31 -12.45 0.70
C ASN A 11 -13.04 -13.62 1.37
N SER A 12 -13.22 -13.54 2.70
CA SER A 12 -13.95 -14.55 3.49
C SER A 12 -15.41 -14.76 3.08
N ALA A 13 -16.02 -13.82 2.36
CA ALA A 13 -17.37 -13.93 1.81
C ALA A 13 -17.38 -14.49 0.37
N LEU A 14 -16.25 -15.04 -0.10
CA LEU A 14 -16.06 -15.56 -1.47
C LEU A 14 -16.34 -14.53 -2.56
N ARG A 15 -16.15 -13.24 -2.26
CA ARG A 15 -16.26 -12.14 -3.23
C ARG A 15 -14.87 -11.69 -3.67
N PRO A 16 -14.74 -11.15 -4.90
CA PRO A 16 -13.50 -10.54 -5.36
C PRO A 16 -13.00 -9.50 -4.36
N ALA A 17 -11.76 -9.64 -3.93
CA ALA A 17 -11.08 -8.68 -3.07
C ALA A 17 -10.51 -7.56 -3.93
N SER A 18 -11.17 -6.42 -3.88
CA SER A 18 -10.86 -5.24 -4.68
C SER A 18 -10.20 -4.13 -3.85
N PHE A 19 -9.22 -3.46 -4.44
CA PHE A 19 -8.36 -2.47 -3.78
C PHE A 19 -8.28 -1.19 -4.61
N ASP A 20 -8.82 -0.11 -4.06
CA ASP A 20 -8.76 1.25 -4.62
C ASP A 20 -7.91 2.11 -3.70
N LEU A 21 -6.71 2.47 -4.17
CA LEU A 21 -5.72 3.23 -3.39
C LEU A 21 -6.10 4.71 -3.27
N ARG A 22 -6.94 5.26 -4.15
CA ARG A 22 -7.40 6.65 -3.96
C ARG A 22 -8.34 6.77 -2.77
N ARG A 23 -9.18 5.75 -2.55
CA ARG A 23 -10.23 5.79 -1.53
C ARG A 23 -9.78 5.26 -0.17
N THR A 24 -8.84 4.31 -0.16
CA THR A 24 -8.57 3.51 1.05
C THR A 24 -7.25 3.87 1.71
N GLY A 25 -6.27 4.35 0.95
CA GLY A 25 -4.94 4.68 1.43
C GLY A 25 -3.98 4.82 0.24
N PRO A 26 -3.18 5.89 0.17
CA PRO A 26 -2.45 6.24 -1.04
C PRO A 26 -1.39 5.21 -1.42
N HIS A 27 -0.99 4.33 -0.49
CA HIS A 27 -0.01 3.28 -0.72
C HIS A 27 -0.49 1.95 -0.18
N PHE A 28 0.09 0.88 -0.71
CA PHE A 28 -0.29 -0.50 -0.40
C PHE A 28 0.94 -1.31 -0.02
N VAL A 29 0.86 -1.99 1.12
CA VAL A 29 1.96 -2.78 1.65
C VAL A 29 1.62 -4.27 1.63
N VAL A 30 2.51 -5.08 1.08
CA VAL A 30 2.44 -6.55 1.16
C VAL A 30 3.56 -7.02 2.07
N THR A 31 3.22 -7.72 3.14
CA THR A 31 4.19 -8.17 4.13
C THR A 31 3.94 -9.62 4.51
N GLY A 32 5.01 -10.31 4.91
CA GLY A 32 5.00 -11.75 5.11
C GLY A 32 6.41 -12.32 5.21
N PRO A 33 6.59 -13.48 5.86
CA PRO A 33 7.87 -14.19 5.85
C PRO A 33 8.27 -14.62 4.42
N PRO A 34 9.52 -15.09 4.20
CA PRO A 34 9.90 -15.72 2.93
C PRO A 34 8.90 -16.80 2.50
N LEU A 35 8.68 -16.96 1.20
CA LEU A 35 7.76 -17.95 0.62
C LEU A 35 6.29 -17.82 1.11
N SER A 36 5.83 -16.62 1.46
CA SER A 36 4.43 -16.35 1.83
C SER A 36 3.52 -15.97 0.65
N GLY A 37 4.09 -15.71 -0.53
CA GLY A 37 3.36 -15.25 -1.73
C GLY A 37 3.41 -13.74 -1.96
N LYS A 38 4.38 -13.01 -1.38
CA LYS A 38 4.54 -11.56 -1.57
C LYS A 38 4.73 -11.19 -3.04
N THR A 39 5.71 -11.77 -3.72
CA THR A 39 6.00 -11.53 -5.14
C THR A 39 4.82 -11.97 -6.02
N THR A 40 4.17 -13.10 -5.72
CA THR A 40 2.92 -13.53 -6.38
C THR A 40 1.79 -12.51 -6.24
N THR A 41 1.69 -11.84 -5.09
CA THR A 41 0.73 -10.75 -4.87
C THR A 41 1.05 -9.55 -5.76
N LEU A 42 2.33 -9.20 -5.93
CA LEU A 42 2.75 -8.13 -6.84
C LEU A 42 2.46 -8.48 -8.31
N TYR A 43 2.75 -9.71 -8.77
CA TYR A 43 2.36 -10.15 -10.11
C TYR A 43 0.85 -10.05 -10.31
N THR A 44 0.07 -10.53 -9.34
CA THR A 44 -1.40 -10.45 -9.39
C THR A 44 -1.88 -9.00 -9.45
N TRP A 45 -1.24 -8.09 -8.71
CA TRP A 45 -1.53 -6.67 -8.76
C TRP A 45 -1.31 -6.10 -10.16
N ILE A 46 -0.11 -6.30 -10.71
CA ILE A 46 0.28 -5.79 -12.04
C ILE A 46 -0.64 -6.36 -13.11
N ILE A 47 -0.80 -7.69 -13.16
CA ILE A 47 -1.62 -8.38 -14.17
C ILE A 47 -3.08 -7.95 -14.07
N SER A 48 -3.67 -7.89 -12.87
CA SER A 48 -5.05 -7.45 -12.67
C SER A 48 -5.28 -6.05 -13.24
N MET A 49 -4.35 -5.14 -12.97
CA MET A 49 -4.42 -3.76 -13.41
C MET A 49 -4.18 -3.64 -14.92
N ALA A 50 -3.12 -4.27 -15.44
CA ALA A 50 -2.74 -4.23 -16.84
C ALA A 50 -3.78 -4.88 -17.75
N ARG A 51 -4.49 -5.92 -17.29
CA ARG A 51 -5.60 -6.55 -18.03
C ARG A 51 -6.86 -5.70 -18.10
N ARG A 52 -7.07 -4.81 -17.12
CA ARG A 52 -8.32 -4.05 -16.97
C ARG A 52 -8.24 -2.62 -17.50
N TYR A 53 -7.05 -2.03 -17.50
CA TYR A 53 -6.87 -0.61 -17.80
C TYR A 53 -5.82 -0.43 -18.90
N PRO A 54 -6.04 0.47 -19.86
CA PRO A 54 -5.05 0.73 -20.90
C PRO A 54 -3.80 1.42 -20.35
N PRO A 55 -2.65 1.35 -21.05
CA PRO A 55 -1.43 2.08 -20.70
C PRO A 55 -1.62 3.60 -20.59
N THR A 56 -2.62 4.15 -21.27
CA THR A 56 -3.01 5.56 -21.19
C THR A 56 -3.70 5.94 -19.88
N GLN A 57 -4.03 4.97 -19.01
CA GLN A 57 -4.64 5.20 -17.70
C GLN A 57 -3.76 4.69 -16.54
N VAL A 58 -2.99 3.63 -16.73
CA VAL A 58 -2.16 3.01 -15.70
C VAL A 58 -0.73 2.84 -16.20
N MET A 59 0.22 3.30 -15.38
CA MET A 59 1.65 3.22 -15.62
C MET A 59 2.32 2.48 -14.45
N PHE A 60 3.32 1.66 -14.75
CA PHE A 60 4.15 0.98 -13.76
C PHE A 60 5.58 1.51 -13.79
N VAL A 61 6.11 1.77 -12.60
CA VAL A 61 7.54 1.88 -12.34
C VAL A 61 7.90 0.66 -11.50
N LEU A 62 8.82 -0.16 -11.97
CA LEU A 62 9.25 -1.37 -11.28
C LEU A 62 10.60 -1.11 -10.61
N ILE A 63 10.72 -1.39 -9.32
CA ILE A 63 11.99 -1.33 -8.58
C ILE A 63 12.24 -2.72 -8.00
N ASP A 64 13.30 -3.36 -8.44
CA ASP A 64 13.67 -4.74 -8.09
C ASP A 64 15.19 -4.88 -8.15
N LEU A 65 15.83 -4.56 -7.02
CA LEU A 65 17.29 -4.54 -6.91
C LEU A 65 17.91 -5.95 -6.98
N GLN A 66 17.10 -7.01 -6.86
CA GLN A 66 17.55 -8.39 -7.00
C GLN A 66 17.43 -8.90 -8.45
N ALA A 67 16.75 -8.17 -9.33
CA ALA A 67 16.47 -8.55 -10.71
C ALA A 67 15.87 -9.96 -10.84
N ARG A 68 14.87 -10.28 -10.01
CA ARG A 68 14.18 -11.59 -9.97
C ARG A 68 12.67 -11.51 -10.08
N PHE A 69 12.11 -10.34 -9.82
CA PHE A 69 10.68 -10.08 -9.89
C PHE A 69 10.27 -9.62 -11.29
N ALA A 70 10.90 -8.56 -11.80
CA ALA A 70 10.53 -8.04 -13.12
C ALA A 70 11.12 -8.90 -14.25
N ASP A 71 12.39 -9.32 -14.08
CA ASP A 71 13.06 -10.31 -14.91
C ASP A 71 12.99 -11.67 -14.22
N TYR A 72 11.90 -12.40 -14.47
CA TYR A 72 11.62 -13.68 -13.84
C TYR A 72 12.23 -14.87 -14.61
N GLY A 73 13.17 -14.62 -15.55
CA GLY A 73 13.90 -15.66 -16.27
C GLY A 73 13.13 -16.34 -17.42
N GLY A 74 12.08 -15.69 -17.93
CA GLY A 74 11.31 -16.16 -19.08
C GLY A 74 11.80 -15.61 -20.43
N ASN A 75 11.00 -15.86 -21.48
CA ASN A 75 11.22 -15.23 -22.79
C ASN A 75 10.69 -13.80 -22.83
N GLN A 76 9.84 -13.43 -21.86
CA GLN A 76 9.35 -12.09 -21.62
C GLN A 76 9.76 -11.64 -20.21
N ASN A 77 9.51 -10.37 -19.92
CA ASN A 77 9.66 -9.80 -18.59
C ASN A 77 8.56 -8.76 -18.36
N LEU A 78 8.41 -8.26 -17.13
CA LEU A 78 7.40 -7.24 -16.83
C LEU A 78 7.68 -5.88 -17.48
N GLN A 79 8.90 -5.63 -17.97
CA GLN A 79 9.25 -4.42 -18.70
C GLN A 79 8.66 -4.41 -20.11
N ALA A 80 8.40 -5.59 -20.68
CA ALA A 80 7.78 -5.74 -21.98
C ALA A 80 6.28 -5.40 -21.98
N LEU A 81 5.67 -5.13 -20.82
CA LEU A 81 4.30 -4.63 -20.74
C LEU A 81 4.22 -3.20 -21.28
N PRO A 82 3.17 -2.84 -22.05
CA PRO A 82 3.04 -1.50 -22.60
C PRO A 82 2.75 -0.45 -21.53
N HIS A 83 2.43 -0.87 -20.31
CA HIS A 83 2.21 -0.02 -19.13
C HIS A 83 3.49 0.35 -18.38
N THR A 84 4.57 -0.40 -18.57
CA THR A 84 5.80 -0.22 -17.80
C THR A 84 6.65 0.89 -18.41
N VAL A 85 6.97 1.91 -17.62
CA VAL A 85 7.70 3.11 -18.09
C VAL A 85 9.12 3.22 -17.55
N ALA A 86 9.43 2.48 -16.49
CA ALA A 86 10.76 2.38 -15.93
C ALA A 86 10.92 1.06 -15.17
N TYR A 87 12.13 0.52 -15.21
CA TYR A 87 12.57 -0.62 -14.44
C TYR A 87 13.93 -0.30 -13.85
N ILE A 88 14.03 -0.41 -12.53
CA ILE A 88 15.21 -0.04 -11.75
C ILE A 88 15.76 -1.30 -11.07
N THR A 89 17.01 -1.59 -11.38
CA THR A 89 17.77 -2.73 -10.81
C THR A 89 18.93 -2.28 -9.93
N ASP A 90 19.35 -1.03 -10.08
CA ASP A 90 20.41 -0.42 -9.28
C ASP A 90 19.91 0.90 -8.67
N ALA A 91 20.28 1.17 -7.43
CA ALA A 91 19.92 2.41 -6.78
C ALA A 91 20.58 3.64 -7.41
N GLU A 92 21.70 3.48 -8.12
CA GLU A 92 22.35 4.54 -8.91
C GLU A 92 21.44 5.06 -10.05
N GLU A 93 20.39 4.33 -10.44
CA GLU A 93 19.41 4.76 -11.45
C GLU A 93 18.28 5.64 -10.87
N LEU A 94 18.12 5.65 -9.54
CA LEU A 94 17.06 6.40 -8.85
C LEU A 94 17.09 7.93 -9.09
N PRO A 95 18.25 8.60 -9.20
CA PRO A 95 18.29 10.03 -9.55
C PRO A 95 17.58 10.32 -10.87
N GLY A 96 17.82 9.52 -11.91
CA GLY A 96 17.14 9.66 -13.21
C GLY A 96 15.64 9.40 -13.10
N LEU A 97 15.24 8.34 -12.39
CA LEU A 97 13.83 8.04 -12.15
C LEU A 97 13.10 9.19 -11.44
N THR A 98 13.69 9.72 -10.37
CA THR A 98 13.04 10.75 -9.55
C THR A 98 12.89 12.06 -10.29
N GLN A 99 13.83 12.40 -11.18
CA GLN A 99 13.69 13.53 -12.10
C GLN A 99 12.47 13.36 -13.03
N GLN A 100 12.28 12.18 -13.61
CA GLN A 100 11.13 11.90 -14.47
C GLN A 100 9.81 11.89 -13.70
N LEU A 101 9.81 11.31 -12.49
CA LEU A 101 8.66 11.33 -11.60
C LEU A 101 8.28 12.76 -11.19
N ASP A 102 9.24 13.63 -10.87
CA ASP A 102 8.96 15.02 -10.50
C ASP A 102 8.30 15.78 -11.66
N ASN A 103 8.78 15.59 -12.90
CA ASN A 103 8.16 16.17 -14.09
C ASN A 103 6.73 15.64 -14.29
N GLU A 104 6.54 14.33 -14.20
CA GLU A 104 5.23 13.71 -14.37
C GLU A 104 4.25 14.12 -13.26
N CYS A 105 4.75 14.34 -12.03
CA CYS A 105 3.98 14.85 -10.90
C CYS A 105 3.42 16.25 -11.17
N GLN A 106 4.17 17.11 -11.88
CA GLN A 106 3.66 18.42 -12.31
C GLN A 106 2.51 18.25 -13.31
N VAL A 107 2.66 17.35 -14.29
CA VAL A 107 1.60 17.06 -15.27
C VAL A 107 0.36 16.44 -14.61
N LEU A 108 0.53 15.51 -13.67
CA LEU A 108 -0.56 14.88 -12.91
C LEU A 108 -1.32 15.85 -11.99
N SER A 109 -0.69 16.97 -11.63
CA SER A 109 -1.30 18.02 -10.82
C SER A 109 -2.27 18.89 -11.61
N THR A 110 -2.24 18.82 -12.94
CA THR A 110 -3.22 19.49 -13.81
C THR A 110 -4.59 18.79 -13.72
N ALA A 111 -5.68 19.57 -13.82
CA ALA A 111 -7.05 19.10 -13.55
C ALA A 111 -7.52 17.99 -14.51
N SER A 112 -6.95 17.92 -15.73
CA SER A 112 -7.38 17.01 -16.80
C SER A 112 -6.73 15.62 -16.74
N ASN A 113 -5.64 15.42 -15.98
CA ASN A 113 -4.94 14.15 -16.00
C ASN A 113 -5.57 13.10 -15.06
N ASN A 114 -5.98 11.98 -15.66
CA ASN A 114 -6.61 10.85 -14.97
C ASN A 114 -5.70 9.64 -14.78
N ARG A 115 -4.45 9.69 -15.29
CA ARG A 115 -3.47 8.59 -15.20
C ARG A 115 -3.08 8.27 -13.77
N LYS A 116 -2.67 7.03 -13.55
CA LYS A 116 -2.14 6.52 -12.29
C LYS A 116 -0.76 5.93 -12.51
N ILE A 117 0.12 6.21 -11.56
CA ILE A 117 1.46 5.62 -11.51
C ILE A 117 1.51 4.73 -10.28
N TYR A 118 1.84 3.47 -10.50
CA TYR A 118 2.11 2.52 -9.45
C TYR A 118 3.61 2.24 -9.44
N ILE A 119 4.28 2.72 -8.40
CA ILE A 119 5.68 2.42 -8.12
C ILE A 119 5.68 1.11 -7.35
N VAL A 120 5.94 0.02 -8.06
CA VAL A 120 5.93 -1.34 -7.52
C VAL A 120 7.35 -1.69 -7.09
N VAL A 121 7.52 -2.00 -5.81
CA VAL A 121 8.81 -2.35 -5.22
C VAL A 121 8.75 -3.77 -4.71
N ASP A 122 9.51 -4.69 -5.32
CA ASP A 122 9.76 -6.00 -4.70
C ASP A 122 10.95 -5.90 -3.74
N ASN A 123 10.88 -6.69 -2.68
CA ASN A 123 11.82 -6.69 -1.56
C ASN A 123 12.24 -5.27 -1.08
N PHE A 124 11.27 -4.52 -0.55
CA PHE A 124 11.46 -3.16 -0.04
C PHE A 124 12.57 -3.03 1.00
N ASP A 125 12.88 -4.09 1.75
CA ASP A 125 13.95 -4.05 2.75
C ASP A 125 15.31 -3.71 2.12
N ASP A 126 15.61 -4.24 0.92
CA ASP A 126 16.85 -3.97 0.19
C ASP A 126 16.90 -2.51 -0.30
N LEU A 127 15.82 -2.01 -0.91
CA LEU A 127 15.71 -0.60 -1.30
C LEU A 127 15.83 0.31 -0.07
N GLY A 128 15.18 -0.07 1.03
CA GLY A 128 15.20 0.69 2.27
C GLY A 128 16.59 0.77 2.87
N GLU A 129 17.35 -0.33 2.86
CA GLU A 129 18.74 -0.37 3.29
C GLU A 129 19.62 0.50 2.38
N GLU A 130 19.53 0.32 1.07
CA GLU A 130 20.33 1.07 0.10
C GLU A 130 20.12 2.59 0.21
N LEU A 131 18.86 3.04 0.31
CA LEU A 131 18.54 4.46 0.52
C LEU A 131 19.09 5.02 1.84
N LEU A 132 19.28 4.18 2.87
CA LEU A 132 19.81 4.59 4.17
C LEU A 132 21.35 4.57 4.23
N SER A 133 21.97 3.55 3.64
CA SER A 133 23.41 3.29 3.75
C SER A 133 24.23 3.82 2.58
N SER A 134 23.59 4.24 1.48
CA SER A 134 24.32 4.74 0.31
C SER A 134 25.23 5.92 0.66
N ARG A 135 26.45 5.89 0.11
CA ARG A 135 27.43 6.98 0.24
C ARG A 135 27.31 8.00 -0.87
N ASP A 136 26.53 7.69 -1.91
CA ASP A 136 26.25 8.59 -3.00
C ASP A 136 25.18 9.60 -2.55
N ASN A 137 25.50 10.89 -2.68
CA ASN A 137 24.57 11.95 -2.32
C ASN A 137 23.38 12.00 -3.28
N ASP A 138 23.57 11.65 -4.55
CA ASP A 138 22.51 11.70 -5.56
C ASP A 138 21.47 10.60 -5.27
N VAL A 139 21.91 9.40 -4.88
CA VAL A 139 21.01 8.30 -4.46
C VAL A 139 20.22 8.70 -3.20
N ARG A 140 20.86 9.34 -2.23
CA ARG A 140 20.19 9.83 -1.01
C ARG A 140 19.17 10.92 -1.32
N ASP A 141 19.51 11.83 -2.23
CA ASP A 141 18.60 12.89 -2.67
C ASP A 141 17.41 12.33 -3.47
N ALA A 142 17.63 11.29 -4.26
CA ALA A 142 16.56 10.52 -4.90
C ALA A 142 15.66 9.83 -3.85
N GLY A 143 16.23 9.22 -2.80
CA GLY A 143 15.47 8.71 -1.66
C GLY A 143 14.58 9.77 -1.00
N ASN A 144 15.14 10.96 -0.76
CA ASN A 144 14.39 12.11 -0.25
C ASN A 144 13.28 12.56 -1.21
N ALA A 145 13.50 12.50 -2.53
CA ALA A 145 12.49 12.80 -3.54
C ALA A 145 11.34 11.79 -3.50
N LEU A 146 11.63 10.49 -3.44
CA LEU A 146 10.62 9.44 -3.30
C LEU A 146 9.77 9.64 -2.04
N VAL A 147 10.39 10.03 -0.91
CA VAL A 147 9.66 10.39 0.32
C VAL A 147 8.70 11.57 0.09
N ARG A 148 9.15 12.62 -0.61
CA ARG A 148 8.28 13.77 -0.93
C ARG A 148 7.11 13.36 -1.82
N ILE A 149 7.38 12.55 -2.85
CA ILE A 149 6.37 12.03 -3.79
C ILE A 149 5.34 11.20 -3.03
N ALA A 150 5.77 10.23 -2.21
CA ALA A 150 4.88 9.41 -1.39
C ALA A 150 3.95 10.26 -0.51
N ARG A 151 4.51 11.27 0.18
CA ARG A 151 3.74 12.14 1.08
C ARG A 151 2.68 12.99 0.37
N ARG A 152 2.91 13.41 -0.88
CA ARG A 152 2.12 14.49 -1.52
C ARG A 152 1.29 14.02 -2.71
N MET A 153 1.74 13.00 -3.42
CA MET A 153 1.22 12.68 -4.76
C MET A 153 0.18 11.56 -4.78
N GLY A 154 -0.11 10.95 -3.62
CA GLY A 154 -1.20 9.98 -3.46
C GLY A 154 -2.56 10.47 -4.00
N PRO A 155 -3.06 11.67 -3.61
CA PRO A 155 -4.31 12.23 -4.14
C PRO A 155 -4.30 12.45 -5.66
N ASN A 156 -3.12 12.76 -6.23
CA ASN A 156 -2.93 12.98 -7.65
C ASN A 156 -2.84 11.67 -8.44
N GLY A 157 -2.53 10.55 -7.78
CA GLY A 157 -2.52 9.23 -8.39
C GLY A 157 -1.17 8.53 -8.46
N VAL A 158 -0.20 8.96 -7.66
CA VAL A 158 1.08 8.26 -7.55
C VAL A 158 1.04 7.41 -6.30
N HIS A 159 1.15 6.11 -6.48
CA HIS A 159 0.94 5.11 -5.45
C HIS A 159 2.15 4.19 -5.34
N PHE A 160 2.63 3.94 -4.13
CA PHE A 160 3.62 2.91 -3.86
C PHE A 160 2.91 1.59 -3.55
N VAL A 161 3.32 0.51 -4.21
CA VAL A 161 2.87 -0.86 -3.96
C VAL A 161 4.10 -1.68 -3.63
N THR A 162 4.32 -1.93 -2.35
CA THR A 162 5.63 -2.40 -1.85
C THR A 162 5.48 -3.75 -1.18
N ALA A 163 6.36 -4.70 -1.50
CA ALA A 163 6.46 -5.98 -0.83
C ALA A 163 7.72 -6.06 0.03
N GLY A 164 7.64 -6.56 1.26
CA GLY A 164 8.81 -6.72 2.13
C GLY A 164 8.45 -7.22 3.52
N SER A 165 9.46 -7.53 4.32
CA SER A 165 9.28 -7.76 5.76
C SER A 165 9.09 -6.45 6.53
N PHE A 166 9.66 -5.34 6.02
CA PHE A 166 9.71 -4.04 6.68
C PHE A 166 10.39 -4.09 8.05
N ALA A 167 11.40 -4.95 8.16
CA ALA A 167 12.24 -5.07 9.33
C ALA A 167 13.11 -3.82 9.50
N THR A 168 13.65 -3.31 8.40
CA THR A 168 14.39 -2.04 8.36
C THR A 168 13.42 -0.87 8.19
N THR A 169 13.68 0.23 8.87
CA THR A 169 12.79 1.41 8.84
C THR A 169 13.49 2.58 8.16
N SER A 170 13.37 2.65 6.84
CA SER A 170 13.71 3.85 6.06
C SER A 170 12.60 4.91 6.16
N ASP A 171 12.93 6.19 5.89
CA ASP A 171 11.93 7.26 5.87
C ASP A 171 10.82 7.00 4.86
N LEU A 172 11.16 6.44 3.69
CA LEU A 172 10.18 6.03 2.69
C LEU A 172 9.27 4.92 3.25
N GLY A 173 9.86 3.92 3.91
CA GLY A 173 9.12 2.82 4.54
C GLY A 173 8.16 3.29 5.62
N ARG A 174 8.52 4.32 6.39
CA ARG A 174 7.61 4.95 7.38
C ARG A 174 6.40 5.60 6.70
N ILE A 175 6.61 6.33 5.61
CA ILE A 175 5.52 7.02 4.90
C ILE A 175 4.59 6.03 4.19
N VAL A 176 5.15 5.03 3.53
CA VAL A 176 4.36 4.02 2.83
C VAL A 176 3.48 3.24 3.83
N ARG A 177 4.07 2.76 4.95
CA ARG A 177 3.33 2.04 6.00
C ARG A 177 2.30 2.88 6.74
N ALA A 178 2.50 4.20 6.83
CA ALA A 178 1.53 5.11 7.47
C ALA A 178 0.16 5.12 6.78
N SER A 179 0.06 4.57 5.56
CA SER A 179 -1.23 4.34 4.89
C SER A 179 -2.14 3.35 5.62
N ASN A 180 -1.59 2.51 6.52
CA ASN A 180 -2.32 1.48 7.28
C ASN A 180 -3.20 0.60 6.37
N PHE A 181 -2.70 0.35 5.15
CA PHE A 181 -3.43 -0.34 4.11
C PHE A 181 -2.52 -1.32 3.38
N GLY A 182 -2.92 -2.59 3.40
CA GLY A 182 -2.07 -3.65 2.87
C GLY A 182 -2.59 -5.04 3.15
N ILE A 183 -1.73 -6.04 2.94
CA ILE A 183 -1.97 -7.45 3.25
C ILE A 183 -0.80 -7.99 4.08
N GLY A 184 -1.11 -8.58 5.23
CA GLY A 184 -0.19 -9.45 5.96
C GLY A 184 -0.44 -10.91 5.59
N LEU A 185 0.56 -11.58 5.01
CA LEU A 185 0.48 -12.94 4.50
C LEU A 185 1.03 -13.94 5.51
N ARG A 186 0.47 -15.15 5.50
CA ARG A 186 0.95 -16.38 6.15
C ARG A 186 1.00 -16.38 7.68
N THR A 187 1.36 -15.29 8.36
CA THR A 187 1.45 -15.23 9.83
C THR A 187 0.77 -13.97 10.38
N GLY A 188 0.29 -14.04 11.62
CA GLY A 188 -0.26 -12.87 12.29
C GLY A 188 0.78 -11.76 12.53
N ASP A 189 2.04 -12.10 12.79
CA ASP A 189 3.13 -11.13 12.96
C ASP A 189 3.35 -10.22 11.74
N SER A 190 2.99 -10.70 10.56
CA SER A 190 3.07 -9.90 9.34
C SER A 190 2.18 -8.66 9.41
N LEU A 191 1.11 -8.68 10.22
CA LEU A 191 0.23 -7.53 10.42
C LEU A 191 0.87 -6.39 11.23
N ASN A 192 1.98 -6.63 11.92
CA ASN A 192 2.69 -5.62 12.69
C ASN A 192 3.19 -4.47 11.80
N ALA A 193 3.65 -4.79 10.58
CA ALA A 193 4.08 -3.79 9.61
C ALA A 193 2.93 -2.93 9.05
N LEU A 194 1.67 -3.29 9.33
CA LEU A 194 0.47 -2.55 8.92
C LEU A 194 -0.18 -1.78 10.09
N ASN A 195 0.55 -1.60 11.20
CA ASN A 195 0.09 -0.92 12.41
C ASN A 195 -1.20 -1.53 13.00
N VAL A 196 -1.36 -2.85 12.87
CA VAL A 196 -2.46 -3.59 13.51
C VAL A 196 -2.02 -3.95 14.94
N ASN A 197 -2.44 -3.14 15.91
CA ASN A 197 -2.00 -3.27 17.31
C ASN A 197 -2.62 -4.47 18.04
N THR A 198 -3.73 -5.02 17.54
CA THR A 198 -4.44 -6.11 18.20
C THR A 198 -4.80 -7.17 17.18
N VAL A 199 -3.94 -8.18 17.10
CA VAL A 199 -4.20 -9.40 16.32
C VAL A 199 -4.83 -10.44 17.26
N PRO A 200 -6.02 -10.97 16.95
CA PRO A 200 -6.63 -12.05 17.72
C PRO A 200 -5.69 -13.26 17.90
N ALA A 201 -5.70 -13.88 19.08
CA ALA A 201 -4.77 -14.98 19.42
C ALA A 201 -4.83 -16.16 18.43
N ASN A 202 -6.03 -16.49 17.93
CA ASN A 202 -6.24 -17.53 16.93
C ASN A 202 -5.66 -17.22 15.54
N ILE A 203 -5.25 -15.97 15.30
CA ILE A 203 -4.57 -15.52 14.08
C ILE A 203 -3.08 -15.36 14.36
N ARG A 204 -2.71 -14.75 15.48
CA ARG A 204 -1.32 -14.47 15.86
C ARG A 204 -0.48 -15.74 15.91
N ASP A 205 -0.99 -16.76 16.59
CA ASP A 205 -0.21 -17.96 16.93
C ASP A 205 -0.37 -19.06 15.86
N ARG A 206 -0.89 -18.71 14.67
CA ARG A 206 -1.19 -19.64 13.58
C ARG A 206 -0.45 -19.28 12.30
N GLU A 207 0.03 -20.31 11.62
CA GLU A 207 0.52 -20.23 10.25
C GLU A 207 -0.57 -20.63 9.26
N PHE A 208 -0.65 -19.89 8.16
CA PHE A 208 -1.64 -20.07 7.09
C PHE A 208 -0.96 -20.49 5.79
N ASN A 209 -1.73 -21.09 4.89
CA ASN A 209 -1.24 -21.50 3.58
C ASN A 209 -0.68 -20.33 2.77
N ILE A 210 0.21 -20.62 1.82
CA ILE A 210 0.77 -19.62 0.91
C ILE A 210 -0.35 -18.84 0.21
N GLY A 211 -0.17 -17.52 0.10
CA GLY A 211 -1.18 -16.60 -0.46
C GLY A 211 -2.39 -16.35 0.45
N ARG A 212 -2.54 -17.05 1.58
CA ARG A 212 -3.54 -16.72 2.60
C ARG A 212 -3.00 -15.64 3.52
N GLY A 213 -3.84 -14.67 3.83
CA GLY A 213 -3.48 -13.58 4.72
C GLY A 213 -4.67 -12.75 5.15
N PHE A 214 -4.37 -11.57 5.64
CA PHE A 214 -5.34 -10.62 6.14
C PHE A 214 -5.08 -9.25 5.52
N VAL A 215 -6.12 -8.70 4.91
CA VAL A 215 -6.14 -7.31 4.50
C VAL A 215 -6.26 -6.46 5.75
N ALA A 216 -5.32 -5.55 5.97
CA ALA A 216 -5.44 -4.52 6.99
C ALA A 216 -5.94 -3.23 6.35
N ARG A 217 -6.98 -2.62 6.93
CA ARG A 217 -7.54 -1.32 6.54
C ARG A 217 -7.83 -0.53 7.81
N SER A 218 -7.04 0.51 8.07
CA SER A 218 -7.23 1.38 9.24
C SER A 218 -7.32 0.61 10.57
N GLY A 219 -6.46 -0.40 10.74
CA GLY A 219 -6.42 -1.25 11.94
C GLY A 219 -7.42 -2.40 11.98
N GLN A 220 -8.41 -2.42 11.08
CA GLN A 220 -9.31 -3.57 10.92
C GLN A 220 -8.70 -4.61 9.99
N ILE A 221 -8.89 -5.89 10.31
CA ILE A 221 -8.38 -7.00 9.51
C ILE A 221 -9.51 -7.86 8.93
N ALA A 222 -9.34 -8.29 7.69
CA ALA A 222 -10.26 -9.22 7.03
C ALA A 222 -9.47 -10.28 6.25
N MET A 223 -9.87 -11.54 6.34
CA MET A 223 -9.19 -12.64 5.67
C MET A 223 -9.28 -12.54 4.15
N LEU A 224 -8.19 -12.90 3.47
CA LEU A 224 -8.02 -12.92 2.03
C LEU A 224 -7.26 -14.18 1.61
N GLN A 225 -7.66 -14.77 0.50
CA GLN A 225 -6.80 -15.65 -0.30
C GLN A 225 -6.42 -14.91 -1.59
N VAL A 226 -5.12 -14.69 -1.80
CA VAL A 226 -4.56 -14.11 -3.02
C VAL A 226 -4.75 -15.10 -4.18
N ALA A 227 -5.17 -14.58 -5.33
CA ALA A 227 -5.20 -15.31 -6.58
C ALA A 227 -3.78 -15.57 -7.08
N THR A 228 -3.57 -16.66 -7.78
CA THR A 228 -2.29 -16.97 -8.40
C THR A 228 -2.36 -16.64 -9.89
N PRO A 229 -1.33 -15.99 -10.48
CA PRO A 229 -1.25 -15.82 -11.93
C PRO A 229 -0.79 -17.10 -12.64
N TYR A 230 -0.26 -18.08 -11.90
CA TYR A 230 0.21 -19.35 -12.46
C TYR A 230 -0.98 -20.23 -12.84
N GLN A 231 -0.88 -20.94 -13.95
CA GLN A 231 -1.90 -21.89 -14.39
C GLN A 231 -2.00 -23.04 -13.37
N ASP A 232 -3.17 -23.19 -12.77
CA ASP A 232 -3.57 -24.40 -12.05
C ASP A 232 -4.62 -25.08 -12.95
N ASP A 233 -4.23 -26.11 -13.68
CA ASP A 233 -5.13 -26.97 -14.44
C ASP A 233 -5.95 -27.91 -13.52
N GLY A 234 -5.79 -27.77 -12.20
CA GLY A 234 -6.47 -28.55 -11.18
C GLY A 234 -5.76 -29.88 -10.88
N HIS A 235 -4.63 -30.15 -11.53
CA HIS A 235 -3.80 -31.31 -11.27
C HIS A 235 -2.67 -30.92 -10.30
N ILE A 236 -2.76 -31.40 -9.06
CA ILE A 236 -1.59 -31.45 -8.18
C ILE A 236 -0.78 -32.63 -8.64
N ASP A 237 0.27 -32.38 -9.42
CA ASP A 237 1.27 -33.40 -9.64
C ASP A 237 2.14 -33.47 -8.38
N VAL A 238 1.91 -34.52 -7.58
CA VAL A 238 2.57 -34.71 -6.28
C VAL A 238 4.06 -35.04 -6.47
N ASP A 239 4.43 -35.47 -7.68
CA ASP A 239 5.80 -35.81 -8.06
C ASP A 239 6.49 -34.67 -8.84
N GLU A 240 5.85 -33.49 -8.97
CA GLU A 240 6.45 -32.34 -9.64
C GLU A 240 7.70 -31.85 -8.91
N SER A 241 8.79 -31.72 -9.66
CA SER A 241 10.03 -31.12 -9.17
C SER A 241 9.93 -29.60 -9.06
N ILE A 242 10.77 -29.01 -8.21
CA ILE A 242 10.83 -27.54 -8.05
C ILE A 242 11.13 -26.86 -9.39
N GLU A 243 12.02 -27.43 -10.20
CA GLU A 243 12.41 -26.89 -11.51
C GLU A 243 11.24 -26.88 -12.51
N GLU A 244 10.41 -27.93 -12.51
CA GLU A 244 9.19 -28.00 -13.34
C GLU A 244 8.15 -26.95 -12.89
N ALA A 245 7.97 -26.79 -11.58
CA ALA A 245 7.05 -25.80 -11.03
C ALA A 245 7.48 -24.37 -11.36
N GLU A 246 8.77 -24.07 -11.25
CA GLU A 246 9.36 -22.80 -11.66
C GLU A 246 9.19 -22.57 -13.16
N THR A 247 9.49 -23.57 -13.99
CA THR A 247 9.32 -23.49 -15.45
C THR A 247 7.87 -23.19 -15.84
N ARG A 248 6.90 -23.86 -15.19
CA ARG A 248 5.47 -23.61 -15.42
C ARG A 248 5.07 -22.20 -14.97
N ALA A 249 5.56 -21.75 -13.82
CA ALA A 249 5.29 -20.42 -13.31
C ALA A 249 5.80 -19.34 -14.29
N VAL A 250 7.03 -19.49 -14.79
CA VAL A 250 7.64 -18.61 -15.80
C VAL A 250 6.83 -18.61 -17.10
N ALA A 251 6.45 -19.79 -17.61
CA ALA A 251 5.63 -19.90 -18.82
C ALA A 251 4.26 -19.22 -18.67
N ALA A 252 3.63 -19.32 -17.49
CA ALA A 252 2.37 -18.63 -17.23
C ALA A 252 2.53 -17.11 -17.21
N LEU A 253 3.63 -16.58 -16.68
CA LEU A 253 3.93 -15.14 -16.70
C LEU A 253 4.21 -14.65 -18.14
N ASP A 254 4.99 -15.39 -18.93
CA ASP A 254 5.22 -15.10 -20.35
C ASP A 254 3.89 -15.01 -21.12
N GLN A 255 2.98 -15.94 -20.87
CA GLN A 255 1.66 -15.92 -21.48
C GLN A 255 0.88 -14.65 -21.09
N TRP A 256 0.85 -14.29 -19.80
CA TRP A 256 0.17 -13.06 -19.37
C TRP A 256 0.73 -11.81 -20.05
N VAL A 257 2.06 -11.68 -20.15
CA VAL A 257 2.70 -10.56 -20.82
C VAL A 257 2.32 -10.52 -22.30
N SER A 258 2.33 -11.67 -22.98
CA SER A 258 1.92 -11.78 -24.40
C SER A 258 0.44 -11.39 -24.62
N GLU A 259 -0.46 -11.86 -23.75
CA GLU A 259 -1.89 -11.57 -23.83
C GLU A 259 -2.18 -10.08 -23.57
N ILE A 260 -1.51 -9.47 -22.60
CA ILE A 260 -1.67 -8.03 -22.30
C ILE A 260 -1.14 -7.19 -23.47
N ASN A 261 0.02 -7.53 -24.01
CA ASN A 261 0.57 -6.85 -25.19
C ASN A 261 -0.39 -6.93 -26.38
N THR A 262 -0.92 -8.12 -26.65
CA THR A 262 -1.91 -8.33 -27.72
C THR A 262 -3.18 -7.53 -27.49
N GLN A 263 -3.70 -7.49 -26.25
CA GLN A 263 -4.90 -6.74 -25.89
C GLN A 263 -4.76 -5.24 -26.17
N TRP A 264 -3.60 -4.66 -25.84
CA TRP A 264 -3.38 -3.22 -25.93
C TRP A 264 -2.56 -2.79 -27.14
N GLN A 265 -2.33 -3.66 -28.12
CA GLN A 265 -1.53 -3.35 -29.33
C GLN A 265 -2.02 -2.12 -30.11
N ALA A 266 -3.31 -1.77 -30.00
CA ALA A 266 -3.91 -0.61 -30.65
C ALA A 266 -3.77 0.70 -29.85
N TYR A 267 -3.26 0.64 -28.62
CA TYR A 267 -3.06 1.78 -27.75
C TYR A 267 -1.58 2.15 -27.71
N PRO A 268 -1.23 3.44 -27.61
CA PRO A 268 0.16 3.82 -27.39
C PRO A 268 0.65 3.25 -26.07
N ALA A 269 1.88 2.74 -26.06
CA ALA A 269 2.57 2.39 -24.82
C ALA A 269 2.67 3.63 -23.92
N ALA A 270 2.69 3.40 -22.62
CA ALA A 270 2.88 4.44 -21.63
C ALA A 270 4.26 5.08 -21.82
N THR A 271 4.30 6.41 -21.77
CA THR A 271 5.53 7.20 -21.82
C THR A 271 5.46 8.31 -20.80
N TRP A 272 6.63 8.74 -20.34
CA TRP A 272 6.76 9.95 -19.53
C TRP A 272 6.29 11.16 -20.33
N SER A 273 5.58 12.07 -19.67
CA SER A 273 5.17 13.32 -20.31
C SER A 273 6.38 14.19 -20.60
N ALA A 274 6.28 15.03 -21.64
CA ALA A 274 7.26 16.08 -21.85
C ALA A 274 7.32 17.01 -20.62
N PRO A 275 8.51 17.57 -20.30
CA PRO A 275 8.62 18.58 -19.26
C PRO A 275 7.63 19.72 -19.52
N VAL A 276 6.96 20.21 -18.47
CA VAL A 276 6.09 21.38 -18.59
C VAL A 276 6.98 22.59 -18.89
N GLU A 277 6.87 23.14 -20.10
CA GLU A 277 7.52 24.41 -20.43
C GLU A 277 6.90 25.49 -19.54
N VAL A 278 7.71 26.04 -18.63
CA VAL A 278 7.31 27.21 -17.86
C VAL A 278 7.39 28.39 -18.82
N GLU A 279 6.25 28.84 -19.33
CA GLU A 279 6.19 30.10 -20.08
C GLU A 279 6.75 31.21 -19.19
N SER A 280 7.94 31.71 -19.55
CA SER A 280 8.54 32.87 -18.92
C SER A 280 7.76 34.11 -19.33
N GLU A 281 7.02 34.71 -18.40
CA GLU A 281 6.45 36.04 -18.60
C GLU A 281 7.57 37.03 -18.97
N GLU A 282 7.43 37.65 -20.15
CA GLU A 282 8.30 38.71 -20.63
C GLU A 282 8.22 39.91 -19.68
N ALA A 283 9.31 40.18 -18.96
CA ALA A 283 9.55 41.46 -18.31
C ALA A 283 10.91 42.02 -18.76
N GLY A 284 10.85 43.21 -19.36
CA GLY A 284 11.95 43.88 -20.02
C GLY A 284 13.17 44.16 -19.14
N GLU A 285 14.32 44.12 -19.83
CA GLU A 285 15.63 44.69 -19.55
C GLU A 285 15.96 45.13 -18.11
N GLY A 286 16.78 44.31 -17.46
CA GLY A 286 17.56 44.67 -16.28
C GLY A 286 18.49 43.53 -15.89
N ALA A 287 19.65 43.43 -16.55
CA ALA A 287 20.64 42.39 -16.32
C ALA A 287 21.18 42.41 -14.87
N ALA A 288 20.93 41.32 -14.13
CA ALA A 288 21.93 40.57 -13.36
C ALA A 288 21.27 39.53 -12.42
N THR A 289 21.89 38.35 -12.36
CA THR A 289 21.83 37.32 -11.31
C THR A 289 20.57 36.44 -11.20
N SER A 290 20.69 35.29 -11.89
CA SER A 290 20.31 33.95 -11.43
C SER A 290 20.25 33.79 -9.90
N LYS A 291 19.05 33.53 -9.38
CA LYS A 291 18.71 32.76 -8.17
C LYS A 291 17.23 33.00 -7.85
N LEU A 292 16.36 32.00 -8.00
CA LEU A 292 15.05 31.96 -7.33
C LEU A 292 14.56 30.52 -7.23
N VAL A 293 15.10 29.84 -6.20
CA VAL A 293 14.34 28.91 -5.37
C VAL A 293 13.06 29.63 -4.96
N GLN A 294 11.89 29.05 -5.24
CA GLN A 294 10.59 29.61 -4.92
C GLN A 294 10.54 30.06 -3.44
N SER A 295 10.52 31.38 -3.23
CA SER A 295 10.31 31.97 -1.92
C SER A 295 8.85 31.77 -1.54
N GLU A 296 8.57 30.98 -0.50
CA GLU A 296 7.27 31.00 0.18
C GLU A 296 6.87 32.45 0.46
N SER A 297 5.74 32.91 -0.08
CA SER A 297 5.22 34.26 0.12
C SER A 297 5.15 34.59 1.61
N LYS A 298 5.46 35.84 1.98
CA LYS A 298 5.45 36.32 3.37
C LYS A 298 4.10 36.03 4.05
N GLU A 299 3.02 36.09 3.29
CA GLU A 299 1.66 35.75 3.71
C GLU A 299 1.52 34.26 4.06
N ILE A 300 2.09 33.35 3.25
CA ILE A 300 2.04 31.89 3.49
C ILE A 300 2.82 31.52 4.76
N ARG A 301 3.98 32.14 4.97
CA ARG A 301 4.79 31.95 6.19
C ARG A 301 4.08 32.47 7.44
N GLN A 302 3.39 33.60 7.33
CA GLN A 302 2.55 34.13 8.40
C GLN A 302 1.36 33.22 8.69
N LEU A 303 0.66 32.73 7.66
CA LEU A 303 -0.49 31.83 7.81
C LEU A 303 -0.10 30.51 8.51
N LYS A 304 1.03 29.92 8.09
CA LYS A 304 1.56 28.67 8.67
C LYS A 304 1.95 28.85 10.14
N THR A 305 2.52 30.01 10.48
CA THR A 305 2.89 30.35 11.85
C THR A 305 1.65 30.56 12.73
N LEU A 306 0.61 31.20 12.20
CA LEU A 306 -0.67 31.38 12.90
C LEU A 306 -1.38 30.03 13.12
N LEU A 307 -1.39 29.15 12.11
CA LEU A 307 -1.96 27.81 12.23
C LEU A 307 -1.23 26.96 13.28
N GLN A 308 0.10 27.01 13.30
CA GLN A 308 0.90 26.31 14.30
C GLN A 308 0.66 26.83 15.72
N LYS A 309 0.44 28.13 15.90
CA LYS A 309 0.06 28.72 17.19
C LYS A 309 -1.33 28.28 17.62
N ALA A 310 -2.31 28.29 16.73
CA ALA A 310 -3.68 27.85 17.01
C ALA A 310 -3.74 26.36 17.40
N MET A 311 -3.05 25.49 16.65
CA MET A 311 -3.00 24.05 16.97
C MET A 311 -2.31 23.76 18.31
N ARG A 312 -1.25 24.51 18.65
CA ARG A 312 -0.61 24.40 19.96
C ARG A 312 -1.52 24.84 21.09
N TRP A 313 -2.28 25.92 20.88
CA TRP A 313 -3.27 26.42 21.84
C TRP A 313 -4.40 25.39 22.08
N GLU A 314 -4.95 24.80 21.01
CA GLU A 314 -5.96 23.74 21.14
C GLU A 314 -5.42 22.51 21.88
N LEU A 315 -4.19 22.08 21.59
CA LEU A 315 -3.55 20.98 22.30
C LEU A 315 -3.36 21.29 23.79
N THR A 316 -3.06 22.54 24.16
CA THR A 316 -2.92 22.93 25.58
C THR A 316 -4.27 23.00 26.29
N VAL A 317 -5.33 23.45 25.60
CA VAL A 317 -6.71 23.44 26.12
C VAL A 317 -7.20 22.01 26.35
N ILE A 318 -6.92 21.10 25.42
CA ILE A 318 -7.29 19.68 25.51
C ILE A 318 -6.55 18.98 26.65
N GLN A 319 -5.26 19.31 26.86
CA GLN A 319 -4.45 18.68 27.91
C GLN A 319 -4.73 19.22 29.31
N ASN A 320 -5.06 20.51 29.45
CA ASN A 320 -5.15 21.17 30.76
C ASN A 320 -6.60 21.57 31.14
N GLY A 321 -7.59 21.30 30.29
CA GLY A 321 -9.01 21.54 30.54
C GLY A 321 -9.46 23.01 30.52
N HIS A 322 -8.54 23.97 30.39
CA HIS A 322 -8.83 25.41 30.32
C HIS A 322 -7.82 26.14 29.39
N ALA A 323 -8.22 27.28 28.83
CA ALA A 323 -7.37 28.10 27.96
C ALA A 323 -6.27 28.83 28.75
N PRO A 324 -5.01 28.85 28.26
CA PRO A 324 -3.94 29.61 28.91
C PRO A 324 -4.16 31.12 28.72
N THR A 325 -4.04 31.88 29.81
CA THR A 325 -4.14 33.35 29.79
C THR A 325 -2.87 33.97 29.20
N GLU A 326 -3.03 34.85 28.21
CA GLU A 326 -1.96 35.70 27.68
C GLU A 326 -1.53 36.70 28.75
N ASN A 327 -0.58 36.32 29.61
CA ASN A 327 0.43 37.18 30.25
C ASN A 327 1.23 36.33 31.25
N GLY A 328 2.48 36.05 30.92
CA GLY A 328 3.41 35.45 31.86
C GLY A 328 3.90 36.49 32.87
N ALA A 329 3.74 36.22 34.16
CA ALA A 329 4.56 36.81 35.21
C ALA A 329 4.92 35.70 36.20
N VAL A 330 6.22 35.67 36.51
CA VAL A 330 6.90 34.84 37.49
C VAL A 330 6.27 35.04 38.87
N ASP A 331 6.08 33.96 39.63
CA ASP A 331 6.16 34.06 41.09
C ASP A 331 6.74 32.77 41.68
N GLU A 332 7.97 32.89 42.20
CA GLU A 332 8.54 32.00 43.21
C GLU A 332 7.97 32.43 44.57
N SER A 333 7.30 31.55 45.30
CA SER A 333 7.51 31.36 46.75
C SER A 333 6.44 30.51 47.45
N SER A 334 6.91 29.78 48.46
CA SER A 334 6.21 29.18 49.60
C SER A 334 5.33 27.94 49.32
N ALA A 335 5.73 26.72 49.71
CA ALA A 335 5.95 26.15 51.04
C ALA A 335 4.67 25.68 51.76
N ASN A 336 4.68 24.38 52.07
CA ASN A 336 4.02 23.66 53.17
C ASN A 336 2.50 23.51 53.21
N GLY A 337 2.07 22.26 53.47
CA GLY A 337 0.79 21.98 54.12
C GLY A 337 0.31 20.54 54.00
N ASN A 338 0.75 19.67 54.92
CA ASN A 338 0.08 18.40 55.24
C ASN A 338 -1.40 18.61 55.60
N GLY A 339 -2.25 17.62 55.31
CA GLY A 339 -3.60 17.56 55.89
C GLY A 339 -4.34 16.28 55.50
N SER A 340 -4.59 15.45 56.49
CA SER A 340 -5.20 14.13 56.43
C SER A 340 -6.73 14.16 56.64
N THR A 341 -7.34 12.99 56.39
CA THR A 341 -8.48 12.35 57.11
C THR A 341 -9.94 12.80 56.94
N ASP A 342 -10.76 11.74 56.83
CA ASP A 342 -12.18 11.53 57.24
C ASP A 342 -13.29 11.91 56.25
N GLU A 343 -13.95 10.92 55.64
CA GLU A 343 -15.12 10.15 56.14
C GLU A 343 -16.41 10.99 56.22
N PHE A 344 -17.43 10.63 55.44
CA PHE A 344 -18.82 10.44 55.86
C PHE A 344 -19.66 9.88 54.68
N GLY A 345 -20.43 8.83 54.95
CA GLY A 345 -21.28 8.11 53.99
C GLY A 345 -22.78 8.46 54.09
N SER A 346 -23.59 7.45 53.74
CA SER A 346 -25.07 7.35 53.67
C SER A 346 -25.67 7.79 52.32
N GLU A 347 -26.06 6.85 51.45
CA GLU A 347 -27.29 6.03 51.42
C GLU A 347 -28.47 6.74 50.74
N PHE A 348 -28.86 6.23 49.57
CA PHE A 348 -30.28 6.05 49.24
C PHE A 348 -30.43 4.89 48.24
N ASP A 349 -31.10 3.85 48.73
CA ASP A 349 -31.55 2.65 48.03
C ASP A 349 -32.71 2.92 47.07
N GLY A 350 -32.80 2.11 46.01
CA GLY A 350 -33.94 2.03 45.10
C GLY A 350 -33.73 1.04 43.95
N GLU A 351 -33.73 -0.27 44.26
CA GLU A 351 -33.76 -1.43 43.34
C GLU A 351 -35.22 -1.94 43.09
N PRO A 352 -35.53 -2.97 42.26
CA PRO A 352 -34.93 -3.53 41.00
C PRO A 352 -36.06 -3.86 39.95
N PRO A 353 -35.93 -4.64 38.83
CA PRO A 353 -35.47 -6.05 38.75
C PRO A 353 -34.54 -6.45 37.56
N THR A 354 -33.53 -7.27 37.89
CA THR A 354 -33.00 -8.53 37.29
C THR A 354 -33.43 -9.03 35.88
N PRO A 355 -32.75 -10.04 35.30
CA PRO A 355 -31.31 -10.25 35.14
C PRO A 355 -30.94 -10.55 33.67
N PHE A 356 -29.64 -10.59 33.40
CA PHE A 356 -29.03 -11.18 32.21
C PHE A 356 -29.63 -12.55 31.86
N ASP A 357 -29.99 -12.72 30.60
CA ASP A 357 -30.15 -14.02 29.95
C ASP A 357 -29.09 -14.16 28.84
N PRO A 358 -28.00 -14.91 29.06
CA PRO A 358 -27.11 -15.30 27.99
C PRO A 358 -27.53 -16.67 27.44
N THR A 359 -27.72 -16.70 26.12
CA THR A 359 -27.78 -17.87 25.20
C THR A 359 -29.15 -18.45 24.85
N PRO A 360 -29.30 -18.81 23.57
CA PRO A 360 -29.45 -20.23 23.26
C PRO A 360 -28.13 -20.77 22.73
N THR A 361 -27.67 -21.76 23.48
CA THR A 361 -26.65 -22.74 23.12
C THR A 361 -26.97 -23.30 21.73
N VAL A 362 -26.18 -22.95 20.72
CA VAL A 362 -25.93 -23.89 19.61
C VAL A 362 -24.65 -24.61 19.97
N THR A 363 -24.85 -25.81 20.48
CA THR A 363 -23.82 -26.77 20.86
C THR A 363 -22.82 -26.95 19.73
N LEU A 364 -21.57 -26.55 19.98
CA LEU A 364 -20.40 -26.96 19.21
C LEU A 364 -20.25 -28.48 19.36
N ALA A 365 -20.81 -29.23 18.42
CA ALA A 365 -20.48 -30.63 18.22
C ALA A 365 -19.42 -30.73 17.11
N TRP A 366 -18.17 -30.83 17.57
CA TRP A 366 -17.06 -31.55 16.94
C TRP A 366 -16.61 -31.14 15.52
N LEU A 367 -15.62 -30.24 15.48
CA LEU A 367 -14.57 -30.28 14.44
C LEU A 367 -13.59 -31.42 14.79
N GLY A 368 -14.04 -32.65 14.53
CA GLY A 368 -13.16 -33.81 14.40
C GLY A 368 -12.82 -33.98 12.92
N MET A 369 -12.20 -32.98 12.29
CA MET A 369 -11.77 -33.10 10.90
C MET A 369 -10.47 -33.89 10.83
N THR A 370 -10.50 -34.99 10.10
CA THR A 370 -9.34 -35.82 9.80
C THR A 370 -8.44 -35.13 8.75
N PRO A 371 -7.15 -35.47 8.64
CA PRO A 371 -6.25 -34.94 7.61
C PRO A 371 -6.78 -35.08 6.17
N ALA A 372 -7.67 -36.05 5.91
CA ALA A 372 -8.33 -36.23 4.62
C ALA A 372 -9.34 -35.12 4.27
N GLU A 373 -9.97 -34.51 5.28
CA GLU A 373 -10.99 -33.46 5.08
C GLU A 373 -10.35 -32.08 4.85
N GLN A 374 -9.17 -31.82 5.41
CA GLN A 374 -8.34 -30.65 5.06
C GLN A 374 -7.91 -30.67 3.59
N ASN A 375 -7.78 -31.85 2.98
CA ASN A 375 -7.41 -32.00 1.57
C ASN A 375 -8.59 -31.69 0.62
N ASN A 376 -9.83 -31.86 1.08
CA ASN A 376 -11.05 -31.58 0.29
C ASN A 376 -11.44 -30.10 0.27
N GLU A 377 -11.15 -29.33 1.33
CA GLU A 377 -11.31 -27.87 1.31
C GLU A 377 -10.46 -27.21 0.22
N ASN A 378 -9.22 -27.68 0.01
CA ASN A 378 -8.36 -27.20 -1.07
C ASN A 378 -8.96 -27.43 -2.46
N LYS A 379 -9.75 -28.50 -2.66
CA LYS A 379 -10.31 -28.86 -3.97
C LYS A 379 -11.54 -28.02 -4.33
N LEU A 380 -12.44 -27.79 -3.37
CA LEU A 380 -13.59 -26.88 -3.51
C LEU A 380 -13.15 -25.42 -3.68
N PHE A 381 -12.08 -25.01 -3.00
CA PHE A 381 -11.55 -23.65 -3.09
C PHE A 381 -10.88 -23.36 -4.45
N ARG A 382 -10.21 -24.35 -5.05
CA ARG A 382 -9.59 -24.24 -6.40
C ARG A 382 -10.61 -24.16 -7.53
N LEU A 383 -11.75 -24.86 -7.40
CA LEU A 383 -12.88 -24.74 -8.32
C LEU A 383 -13.47 -23.31 -8.33
N CYS A 384 -13.47 -22.63 -7.19
CA CYS A 384 -13.89 -21.22 -7.11
C CYS A 384 -12.86 -20.27 -7.76
N GLN A 385 -11.55 -20.53 -7.64
CA GLN A 385 -10.51 -19.74 -8.29
C GLN A 385 -10.57 -19.83 -9.83
N SER A 386 -10.71 -21.04 -10.39
CA SER A 386 -10.83 -21.20 -11.85
C SER A 386 -12.13 -20.61 -12.40
N ALA A 387 -13.23 -20.67 -11.65
CA ALA A 387 -14.48 -20.00 -11.99
C ALA A 387 -14.36 -18.47 -11.93
N LEU A 388 -13.59 -17.92 -10.99
CA LEU A 388 -13.33 -16.48 -10.90
C LEU A 388 -12.46 -15.99 -12.07
N ILE A 389 -11.41 -16.73 -12.44
CA ILE A 389 -10.59 -16.40 -13.62
C ILE A 389 -11.44 -16.43 -14.89
N LYS A 390 -12.27 -17.46 -15.07
CA LYS A 390 -13.21 -17.55 -16.21
C LYS A 390 -14.26 -16.44 -16.20
N ARG A 391 -14.71 -16.00 -15.02
CA ARG A 391 -15.68 -14.89 -14.88
C ARG A 391 -15.04 -13.52 -15.12
N LEU A 392 -13.79 -13.33 -14.68
CA LEU A 392 -12.98 -12.14 -15.01
C LEU A 392 -12.62 -12.08 -16.50
N GLN A 393 -12.50 -13.22 -17.18
CA GLN A 393 -12.38 -13.30 -18.64
C GLN A 393 -13.71 -13.02 -19.37
N ALA A 394 -14.85 -13.36 -18.76
CA ALA A 394 -16.19 -13.16 -19.34
C ALA A 394 -16.74 -11.73 -19.13
N GLU A 395 -16.32 -11.02 -18.08
CA GLU A 395 -16.72 -9.64 -17.80
C GLU A 395 -15.84 -8.62 -18.57
N ASN A 396 -15.84 -8.72 -19.91
CA ASN A 396 -15.56 -7.56 -20.77
C ASN A 396 -16.76 -6.61 -20.61
N TYR A 397 -16.68 -5.63 -19.71
CA TYR A 397 -17.63 -4.52 -19.67
C TYR A 397 -17.50 -3.69 -20.95
N PRO A 398 -18.53 -3.58 -21.80
CA PRO A 398 -18.61 -2.51 -22.76
C PRO A 398 -19.20 -1.26 -22.09
N ASP A 399 -18.57 -0.13 -22.41
CA ASP A 399 -19.07 1.25 -22.37
C ASP A 399 -18.91 2.11 -21.08
N PRO A 400 -18.16 3.23 -21.14
CA PRO A 400 -18.13 4.27 -20.12
C PRO A 400 -18.90 5.52 -20.60
N GLU A 401 -20.21 5.43 -20.81
CA GLU A 401 -21.11 6.57 -20.69
C GLU A 401 -22.19 6.22 -19.66
N LEU A 402 -21.89 6.49 -18.38
CA LEU A 402 -22.83 6.73 -17.26
C LEU A 402 -22.09 7.22 -16.01
#